data_AF-A0A2G8JHM5-F1
#
_entry.id   AF-A0A2G8JHM5-F1
#
_cell.length_a   1.000
_cell.length_b   1.000
_cell.length_c   1.000
_cell.angle_alpha   90.00
_cell.angle_beta   90.00
_cell.angle_gamma   90.00
#
_symmetry.space_group_name_H-M   'P 1'
#
loop_
_entity.id
_entity.type
_entity.pdbx_description
1 polymer ?
#
loop_
_entity_poly.entity_id
_entity_poly.type
_entity_poly.pdbx_seq_one_letter_code
_entity_poly.pdbx_strand_id
1 'polypeptide(L)'
;MESANYTLEQPPPPELGIVNITKENYQMFLYSGVDKILITVFMPIIFTIGVLGNIAVIIVFFRIKGMRTVTNHYLTNLAIADMIFLLLAVTDRWVLYVSSKIVNDYSYTSRAFCKTFPYIQDVSIIVSCYTVILVTVERYIAICWPHKFKQLSTRPRALMLCSFFWMFALLYKIPDLFFIDNKQERLRWPEGEEFEQYSTTRTICTY
;
A
#
# COMPACT_ATOMS: atom_id res chain seq x y z
N MET A 1 -16.53 24.15 -53.45
CA MET A 1 -17.21 24.11 -52.14
C MET A 1 -17.57 22.67 -51.88
N GLU A 2 -16.71 21.94 -51.17
CA GLU A 2 -17.11 20.70 -50.50
C GLU A 2 -16.11 20.42 -49.39
N SER A 3 -16.48 20.82 -48.18
CA SER A 3 -15.74 20.57 -46.95
C SER A 3 -16.20 19.21 -46.39
N ALA A 4 -15.41 18.17 -46.62
CA ALA A 4 -15.63 16.87 -45.97
C ALA A 4 -15.08 16.94 -44.53
N ASN A 5 -15.99 16.73 -43.57
CA ASN A 5 -15.76 16.77 -42.14
C ASN A 5 -14.69 15.76 -41.70
N TYR A 6 -13.65 16.27 -41.03
CA TYR A 6 -12.76 15.48 -40.19
C TYR A 6 -13.51 15.10 -38.90
N THR A 7 -14.30 14.03 -38.94
CA THR A 7 -14.66 13.33 -37.71
C THR A 7 -13.38 12.69 -37.17
N LEU A 8 -12.92 13.21 -36.04
CA LEU A 8 -11.95 12.56 -35.17
C LEU A 8 -12.53 11.19 -34.77
N GLU A 9 -12.26 10.14 -35.55
CA GLU A 9 -12.41 8.78 -35.06
C GLU A 9 -11.48 8.64 -33.86
N GLN A 10 -12.07 8.61 -32.67
CA GLN A 10 -11.35 8.11 -31.50
C GLN A 10 -10.79 6.74 -31.87
N PRO A 11 -9.52 6.45 -31.53
CA PRO A 11 -9.00 5.11 -31.70
C PRO A 11 -9.97 4.12 -31.04
N PRO A 12 -10.28 2.97 -31.69
CA PRO A 12 -11.19 2.00 -31.12
C PRO A 12 -10.73 1.67 -29.69
N PRO A 13 -11.66 1.58 -28.71
CA PRO A 13 -11.28 1.22 -27.35
C PRO A 13 -10.44 -0.06 -27.42
N PRO A 14 -9.30 -0.13 -26.70
CA PRO A 14 -8.45 -1.31 -26.72
C PRO A 14 -9.32 -2.54 -26.47
N GLU A 15 -9.18 -3.57 -27.30
CA GLU A 15 -9.97 -4.80 -27.18
C GLU A 15 -9.93 -5.27 -25.73
N LEU A 16 -11.08 -5.15 -25.07
CA LEU A 16 -11.21 -5.39 -23.65
C LEU A 16 -10.90 -6.87 -23.42
N GLY A 17 -9.86 -7.17 -22.62
CA GLY A 17 -9.50 -8.56 -22.31
C GLY A 17 -10.71 -9.30 -21.74
N ILE A 18 -11.09 -10.40 -22.37
CA ILE A 18 -12.22 -11.23 -21.92
C ILE A 18 -11.69 -12.31 -20.99
N VAL A 19 -12.21 -12.35 -19.77
CA VAL A 19 -11.94 -13.40 -18.78
C VAL A 19 -13.17 -14.29 -18.67
N ASN A 20 -13.03 -15.54 -19.08
CA ASN A 20 -14.08 -16.55 -18.96
C ASN A 20 -14.01 -17.18 -17.55
N ILE A 21 -15.06 -16.96 -16.76
CA ILE A 21 -15.21 -17.50 -15.42
C ILE A 21 -16.03 -18.79 -15.52
N THR A 22 -15.52 -19.87 -14.95
CA THR A 22 -16.17 -21.19 -14.87
C THR A 22 -16.70 -21.43 -13.46
N LYS A 23 -17.58 -22.43 -13.31
CA LYS A 23 -18.06 -22.88 -11.99
C LYS A 23 -16.94 -23.41 -11.09
N GLU A 24 -15.78 -23.73 -11.65
CA GLU A 24 -14.61 -24.21 -10.90
C GLU A 24 -13.76 -23.06 -10.34
N ASN A 25 -13.72 -21.89 -11.01
CA ASN A 25 -12.82 -20.79 -10.65
C ASN A 25 -13.51 -19.51 -10.15
N TYR A 26 -14.85 -19.41 -10.21
CA TYR A 26 -15.58 -18.19 -9.82
C TYR A 26 -15.27 -17.71 -8.40
N GLN A 27 -14.99 -18.64 -7.47
CA GLN A 27 -14.65 -18.30 -6.09
C GLN A 27 -13.36 -17.48 -5.98
N MET A 28 -12.43 -17.57 -6.94
CA MET A 28 -11.20 -16.77 -6.96
C MET A 28 -11.47 -15.28 -7.23
N PHE A 29 -12.64 -14.96 -7.80
CA PHE A 29 -13.03 -13.59 -8.13
C PHE A 29 -13.90 -12.94 -7.05
N LEU A 30 -14.33 -13.69 -6.04
CA LEU A 30 -15.24 -13.22 -5.00
C LEU A 30 -14.58 -13.29 -3.62
N TYR A 31 -14.97 -12.40 -2.71
CA TYR A 31 -14.48 -12.45 -1.33
C TYR A 31 -14.94 -13.73 -0.64
N SER A 32 -13.99 -14.52 -0.17
CA SER A 32 -14.25 -15.70 0.65
C SER A 32 -14.82 -15.31 2.03
N GLY A 33 -15.34 -16.29 2.77
CA GLY A 33 -15.75 -16.07 4.16
C GLY A 33 -14.58 -15.58 5.03
N VAL A 34 -13.38 -16.07 4.77
CA VAL A 34 -12.16 -15.67 5.48
C VAL A 34 -11.82 -14.21 5.17
N ASP A 35 -11.85 -13.79 3.90
CA ASP A 35 -11.57 -12.41 3.51
C ASP A 35 -12.53 -11.43 4.19
N LYS A 36 -13.83 -11.77 4.22
CA LYS A 36 -14.85 -10.96 4.89
C LYS A 36 -14.54 -10.80 6.37
N ILE A 37 -14.20 -11.89 7.07
CA ILE A 37 -13.84 -11.83 8.50
C ILE A 37 -12.58 -11.00 8.70
N LEU A 38 -11.55 -11.19 7.88
CA LEU A 38 -10.31 -10.43 7.96
C LEU A 38 -10.53 -8.92 7.75
N ILE A 39 -11.28 -8.54 6.72
CA ILE A 39 -11.52 -7.13 6.37
C ILE A 39 -12.46 -6.46 7.37
N THR A 40 -13.54 -7.13 7.79
CA THR A 40 -14.58 -6.49 8.63
C THR A 40 -14.30 -6.56 10.13
N VAL A 41 -13.49 -7.52 10.59
CA VAL A 41 -13.19 -7.71 12.02
C VAL A 41 -11.73 -7.40 12.33
N PHE A 42 -10.79 -8.11 11.72
CA PHE A 42 -9.38 -8.01 12.11
C PHE A 42 -8.71 -6.71 11.65
N MET A 43 -8.94 -6.30 10.40
CA MET A 43 -8.36 -5.07 9.84
C MET A 43 -8.70 -3.82 10.66
N PRO A 44 -9.96 -3.52 11.04
CA PRO A 44 -10.25 -2.34 11.87
C PRO A 44 -9.64 -2.44 13.27
N ILE A 45 -9.50 -3.64 13.85
CA ILE A 45 -8.81 -3.83 15.14
C ILE A 45 -7.32 -3.50 14.99
N ILE A 46 -6.65 -4.08 14.00
CA ILE A 46 -5.23 -3.85 13.71
C ILE A 46 -4.99 -2.37 13.40
N PHE A 47 -5.85 -1.76 12.59
CA PHE A 47 -5.80 -0.35 12.26
C PHE A 47 -5.90 0.52 13.52
N THR A 48 -6.90 0.28 14.36
CA THR A 48 -7.13 1.07 15.57
C THR A 48 -5.96 0.97 16.53
N ILE A 49 -5.53 -0.25 16.85
CA ILE A 49 -4.42 -0.49 17.77
C ILE A 49 -3.12 0.08 17.19
N GLY A 50 -2.86 -0.17 15.91
CA GLY A 50 -1.66 0.30 15.22
C GLY A 50 -1.59 1.82 15.14
N VAL A 51 -2.68 2.49 14.79
CA VAL A 51 -2.74 3.95 14.72
C VAL A 51 -2.55 4.57 16.11
N LEU A 52 -3.28 4.09 17.11
CA LEU A 52 -3.16 4.61 18.48
C LEU A 52 -1.75 4.41 19.03
N GLY A 53 -1.17 3.23 18.82
CA GLY A 53 0.20 2.91 19.27
C GLY A 53 1.25 3.81 18.61
N ASN A 54 1.20 3.94 17.28
CA ASN A 54 2.17 4.74 16.54
C ASN A 54 2.02 6.25 16.82
N ILE A 55 0.78 6.76 16.96
CA ILE A 55 0.53 8.14 17.39
C ILE A 55 1.12 8.37 18.79
N ALA A 56 0.94 7.44 19.72
CA ALA A 56 1.50 7.57 21.07
C ALA A 56 3.03 7.69 21.05
N VAL A 57 3.72 6.88 20.23
CA VAL A 57 5.19 6.96 20.04
C VAL A 57 5.59 8.36 19.55
N ILE A 58 4.89 8.88 18.54
CA ILE A 58 5.15 10.21 17.99
C ILE A 58 4.92 11.30 19.04
N ILE A 59 3.78 11.25 19.77
CA ILE A 59 3.46 12.23 20.82
C ILE A 59 4.52 12.23 21.92
N VAL A 60 4.89 11.05 22.43
CA VAL A 60 5.88 10.91 23.51
C VAL A 60 7.22 11.50 23.10
N PHE A 61 7.68 11.23 21.87
CA PHE A 61 8.92 11.78 21.33
C PHE A 61 8.94 13.32 21.32
N PHE A 62 7.83 13.95 20.88
CA PHE A 62 7.75 15.41 20.83
C PHE A 62 7.58 16.04 22.22
N ARG A 63 6.79 15.42 23.11
CA ARG A 63 6.47 15.96 24.43
C ARG A 63 7.59 15.80 25.45
N ILE A 64 8.31 14.67 25.45
CA ILE A 64 9.30 14.34 26.48
C ILE A 64 10.71 14.61 25.95
N LYS A 65 11.27 15.79 26.30
CA LYS A 65 12.62 16.19 25.86
C LYS A 65 13.71 15.16 26.23
N GLY A 66 13.60 14.53 27.40
CA GLY A 66 14.54 13.50 27.85
C GLY A 66 14.51 12.20 27.04
N MET A 67 13.47 11.98 26.23
CA MET A 67 13.34 10.82 25.36
C MET A 67 13.85 11.07 23.93
N ARG A 68 14.53 12.18 23.65
CA ARG A 68 15.05 12.45 22.29
C ARG A 68 16.41 11.82 22.03
N THR A 69 16.54 10.53 22.36
CA THR A 69 17.73 9.71 22.10
C THR A 69 17.75 9.23 20.64
N VAL A 70 18.86 8.67 20.18
CA VAL A 70 18.98 8.16 18.80
C VAL A 70 18.01 7.03 18.52
N THR A 71 17.90 6.05 19.41
CA THR A 71 16.91 4.98 19.25
C THR A 71 15.50 5.51 19.12
N ASN A 72 15.15 6.54 19.89
CA ASN A 72 13.81 7.10 19.82
C ASN A 72 13.56 7.88 18.52
N HIS A 73 14.60 8.41 17.85
CA HIS A 73 14.45 8.93 16.48
C HIS A 73 14.14 7.80 15.49
N TYR A 74 14.77 6.62 15.61
CA TYR A 74 14.43 5.46 14.78
C TYR A 74 13.01 4.95 15.09
N LEU A 75 12.62 4.87 16.36
CA LEU A 75 11.27 4.46 16.74
C LEU A 75 10.20 5.44 16.21
N THR A 76 10.47 6.74 16.25
CA THR A 76 9.57 7.73 15.63
C THR A 76 9.54 7.62 14.11
N ASN A 77 10.68 7.36 13.45
CA ASN A 77 10.72 7.11 12.00
C ASN A 77 9.90 5.87 11.61
N LEU A 78 10.04 4.79 12.38
CA LEU A 78 9.26 3.57 12.22
C LEU A 78 7.76 3.86 12.38
N ALA A 79 7.38 4.60 13.43
CA ALA A 79 5.99 4.97 13.66
C ALA A 79 5.38 5.81 12.52
N ILE A 80 6.17 6.68 11.88
CA ILE A 80 5.71 7.45 10.71
C ILE A 80 5.48 6.53 9.51
N ALA A 81 6.42 5.62 9.22
CA ALA A 81 6.28 4.67 8.12
C ALA A 81 5.09 3.71 8.34
N ASP A 82 4.93 3.19 9.56
CA ASP A 82 3.82 2.31 9.92
C ASP A 82 2.46 3.04 9.84
N MET A 83 2.39 4.32 10.23
CA MET A 83 1.16 5.12 10.07
C MET A 83 0.77 5.27 8.60
N ILE A 84 1.74 5.57 7.72
CA ILE A 84 1.49 5.69 6.28
C ILE A 84 1.00 4.34 5.72
N PHE A 85 1.68 3.25 6.06
CA PHE A 85 1.29 1.91 5.65
C PHE A 85 -0.13 1.56 6.12
N LEU A 86 -0.44 1.75 7.41
CA LEU A 86 -1.76 1.43 7.97
C LEU A 86 -2.87 2.24 7.31
N LEU A 87 -2.67 3.54 7.09
CA LEU A 87 -3.66 4.39 6.45
C LEU A 87 -3.94 3.95 5.02
N LEU A 88 -2.89 3.71 4.22
CA LEU A 88 -3.04 3.37 2.82
C LEU A 88 -3.53 1.93 2.61
N ALA A 89 -2.91 0.95 3.26
CA ALA A 89 -3.24 -0.46 3.08
C ALA A 89 -4.66 -0.78 3.55
N VAL A 90 -5.07 -0.24 4.70
CA VAL A 90 -6.42 -0.48 5.23
C VAL A 90 -7.45 0.24 4.37
N THR A 91 -7.18 1.48 3.97
CA THR A 91 -8.11 2.24 3.10
C THR A 91 -8.27 1.58 1.75
N ASP A 92 -7.20 1.12 1.10
CA ASP A 92 -7.26 0.37 -0.16
C ASP A 92 -8.19 -0.85 -0.03
N ARG A 93 -7.92 -1.72 0.96
CA ARG A 93 -8.73 -2.93 1.17
C ARG A 93 -10.19 -2.64 1.53
N TRP A 94 -10.44 -1.63 2.36
CA TRP A 94 -11.80 -1.24 2.75
C TRP A 94 -12.60 -0.65 1.59
N VAL A 95 -12.00 0.25 0.81
CA VAL A 95 -12.65 0.85 -0.37
C VAL A 95 -13.03 -0.24 -1.36
N LEU A 96 -12.10 -1.14 -1.69
CA LEU A 96 -12.37 -2.25 -2.62
C LEU A 96 -13.49 -3.18 -2.13
N TYR A 97 -13.52 -3.47 -0.83
CA TYR A 97 -14.53 -4.34 -0.23
C TYR A 97 -15.93 -3.73 -0.21
N VAL A 98 -16.03 -2.43 0.08
CA VAL A 98 -17.32 -1.73 0.15
C VAL A 98 -17.84 -1.39 -1.25
N SER A 99 -16.94 -1.11 -2.20
CA SER A 99 -17.32 -0.67 -3.54
C SER A 99 -17.67 -1.81 -4.49
N SER A 100 -17.10 -3.01 -4.34
CA SER A 100 -17.35 -4.12 -5.26
C SER A 100 -17.46 -5.46 -4.53
N LYS A 101 -18.32 -6.35 -5.05
CA LYS A 101 -18.39 -7.76 -4.61
C LYS A 101 -17.23 -8.60 -5.17
N ILE A 102 -16.52 -8.07 -6.16
CA ILE A 102 -15.44 -8.73 -6.89
C ILE A 102 -14.11 -8.28 -6.26
N VAL A 103 -13.22 -9.24 -5.98
CA VAL A 103 -11.93 -8.95 -5.33
C VAL A 103 -11.03 -8.12 -6.24
N ASN A 104 -10.25 -7.20 -5.65
CA ASN A 104 -9.36 -6.26 -6.34
C ASN A 104 -9.98 -5.59 -7.59
N ASP A 105 -11.25 -5.19 -7.50
CA ASP A 105 -11.93 -4.39 -8.50
C ASP A 105 -11.80 -2.89 -8.21
N TYR A 106 -10.93 -2.25 -8.98
CA TYR A 106 -10.55 -0.85 -8.89
C TYR A 106 -11.41 0.07 -9.75
N SER A 107 -12.58 -0.39 -10.21
CA SER A 107 -13.45 0.38 -11.13
C SER A 107 -13.92 1.72 -10.56
N TYR A 108 -13.93 1.86 -9.23
CA TYR A 108 -14.29 3.10 -8.52
C TYR A 108 -13.09 4.03 -8.25
N THR A 109 -11.89 3.64 -8.68
CA THR A 109 -10.64 4.37 -8.41
C THR A 109 -10.07 4.99 -9.68
N SER A 110 -9.21 6.00 -9.52
CA SER A 110 -8.54 6.62 -10.66
C SER A 110 -7.31 5.84 -11.09
N ARG A 111 -6.85 6.01 -12.34
CA ARG A 111 -5.55 5.49 -12.80
C ARG A 111 -4.39 5.93 -11.92
N ALA A 112 -4.45 7.15 -11.38
CA ALA A 112 -3.46 7.64 -10.43
C ALA A 112 -3.45 6.82 -9.14
N PHE A 113 -4.63 6.45 -8.61
CA PHE A 113 -4.76 5.59 -7.43
C PHE A 113 -4.05 4.24 -7.62
N CYS A 114 -4.27 3.57 -8.75
CA CYS A 114 -3.61 2.30 -9.09
C CYS A 114 -2.07 2.38 -9.07
N LYS A 115 -1.51 3.55 -9.34
CA LYS A 115 -0.04 3.77 -9.35
C LYS A 115 0.47 4.20 -7.98
N THR A 116 -0.17 5.20 -7.37
CA THR A 116 0.40 5.89 -6.20
C THR A 116 0.18 5.15 -4.88
N PHE A 117 -0.98 4.52 -4.69
CA PHE A 117 -1.27 3.79 -3.45
C PHE A 117 -0.30 2.63 -3.21
N PRO A 118 -0.15 1.66 -4.13
CA PRO A 118 0.79 0.55 -3.94
C PRO A 118 2.24 1.04 -3.85
N TYR A 119 2.61 2.08 -4.62
CA TYR A 119 3.95 2.67 -4.55
C TYR A 119 4.28 3.21 -3.16
N ILE A 120 3.42 4.06 -2.56
CA ILE A 120 3.69 4.64 -1.24
C ILE A 120 3.59 3.56 -0.14
N GLN A 121 2.69 2.59 -0.28
CA GLN A 121 2.59 1.46 0.63
C GLN A 121 3.90 0.66 0.66
N ASP A 122 4.45 0.31 -0.49
CA ASP A 122 5.70 -0.44 -0.61
C ASP A 122 6.92 0.35 -0.11
N VAL A 123 6.99 1.65 -0.42
CA VAL A 123 8.02 2.54 0.14
C VAL A 123 7.98 2.50 1.67
N SER A 124 6.80 2.57 2.25
CA SER A 124 6.62 2.58 3.71
C SER A 124 7.10 1.26 4.34
N ILE A 125 6.76 0.11 3.72
CA ILE A 125 7.26 -1.21 4.16
C ILE A 125 8.79 -1.24 4.15
N ILE A 126 9.41 -0.81 3.05
CA ILE A 126 10.87 -0.82 2.90
C ILE A 126 11.53 0.05 3.98
N VAL A 127 11.00 1.25 4.22
CA VAL A 127 11.50 2.14 5.27
C VAL A 127 11.33 1.52 6.65
N SER A 128 10.19 0.90 6.96
CA SER A 128 9.98 0.21 8.24
C SER A 128 10.99 -0.92 8.43
N CYS A 129 11.22 -1.78 7.42
CA CYS A 129 12.21 -2.85 7.48
C CYS A 129 13.62 -2.34 7.77
N TYR A 130 14.10 -1.33 7.03
CA TYR A 130 15.42 -0.75 7.28
C TYR A 130 15.51 -0.07 8.65
N THR A 131 14.44 0.55 9.11
CA THR A 131 14.41 1.16 10.45
C THR A 131 14.52 0.12 11.56
N VAL A 132 13.83 -1.02 11.43
CA VAL A 132 13.96 -2.15 12.37
C VAL A 132 15.38 -2.70 12.39
N ILE A 133 16.02 -2.81 11.22
CA ILE A 133 17.43 -3.22 11.12
C ILE A 133 18.32 -2.20 11.86
N LEU A 134 18.12 -0.90 11.66
CA LEU A 134 18.88 0.16 12.33
C LEU A 134 18.72 0.10 13.86
N VAL A 135 17.49 -0.07 14.35
CA VAL A 135 17.22 -0.24 15.79
C VAL A 135 17.97 -1.47 16.32
N THR A 136 17.89 -2.59 15.61
CA THR A 136 18.56 -3.84 15.99
C THR A 136 20.07 -3.67 16.05
N VAL A 137 20.67 -3.05 15.02
CA VAL A 137 22.12 -2.77 14.97
C VAL A 137 22.54 -1.83 16.09
N GLU A 138 21.76 -0.78 16.36
CA GLU A 138 22.05 0.14 17.45
C GLU A 138 22.05 -0.57 18.81
N ARG A 139 21.05 -1.42 19.06
CA ARG A 139 20.96 -2.22 20.30
C ARG A 139 22.11 -3.20 20.41
N TYR A 140 22.48 -3.86 19.32
CA TYR A 140 23.65 -4.74 19.29
C TYR A 140 24.93 -4.00 19.66
N ILE A 141 25.19 -2.84 19.05
CA ILE A 141 26.39 -2.03 19.35
C ILE A 141 26.39 -1.55 20.81
N ALA A 142 25.22 -1.16 21.34
CA ALA A 142 25.09 -0.74 22.74
C ALA A 142 25.50 -1.83 23.74
N ILE A 143 25.14 -3.08 23.45
CA ILE A 143 25.41 -4.24 24.32
C ILE A 143 26.84 -4.73 24.13
N CYS A 144 27.25 -4.97 22.89
CA CYS A 144 28.51 -5.64 22.61
C CYS A 144 29.71 -4.68 22.65
N TRP A 145 29.55 -3.42 22.22
CA TRP A 145 30.64 -2.45 22.06
C TRP A 145 30.30 -1.07 22.66
N PRO A 146 30.16 -0.97 23.99
CA PRO A 146 29.70 0.25 24.67
C PRO A 146 30.58 1.49 24.42
N HIS A 147 31.89 1.31 24.23
CA HIS A 147 32.79 2.42 23.85
C HIS A 147 32.46 2.97 22.45
N LYS A 148 32.21 2.09 21.47
CA LYS A 148 31.83 2.49 20.12
C LYS A 148 30.42 3.08 20.08
N PHE A 149 29.51 2.61 20.94
CA PHE A 149 28.15 3.12 21.04
C PHE A 149 28.10 4.63 21.28
N LYS A 150 28.94 5.17 22.20
CA LYS A 150 29.00 6.62 22.46
C LYS A 150 29.41 7.44 21.23
N GLN A 151 30.21 6.87 20.34
CA GLN A 151 30.69 7.54 19.12
C GLN A 151 29.68 7.39 17.97
N LEU A 152 29.00 6.25 17.87
CA LEU A 152 28.11 5.92 16.76
C LEU A 152 26.65 6.35 16.98
N SER A 153 26.17 6.37 18.23
CA SER A 153 24.82 6.79 18.59
C SER A 153 24.75 8.31 18.67
N THR A 154 24.79 8.95 17.49
CA THR A 154 24.63 10.41 17.35
C THR A 154 23.38 10.77 16.55
N ARG A 155 22.70 11.84 16.98
CA ARG A 155 21.47 12.34 16.32
C ARG A 155 21.67 12.69 14.84
N PRO A 156 22.74 13.40 14.42
CA PRO A 156 22.93 13.72 13.00
C PRO A 156 23.06 12.47 12.13
N ARG A 157 23.77 11.44 12.60
CA ARG A 157 23.89 10.16 11.90
C ARG A 157 22.52 9.48 11.77
N ALA A 158 21.73 9.49 12.84
CA ALA A 158 20.39 8.90 12.84
C ALA A 158 19.48 9.54 11.79
N LEU A 159 19.44 10.87 11.76
CA LEU A 159 18.67 11.64 10.78
C LEU A 159 19.15 11.37 9.35
N MET A 160 20.47 11.37 9.14
CA MET A 160 21.07 11.06 7.84
C MET A 160 20.68 9.66 7.35
N LEU A 161 20.76 8.64 8.22
CA LEU A 161 20.39 7.27 7.86
C LEU A 161 18.90 7.12 7.55
N CYS A 162 18.02 7.72 8.35
CA CYS A 162 16.59 7.73 8.06
C CYS A 162 16.30 8.39 6.71
N SER A 163 16.82 9.61 6.49
CA SER A 163 16.64 10.32 5.21
C SER A 163 17.19 9.53 4.03
N PHE A 164 18.35 8.88 4.19
CA PHE A 164 18.92 8.03 3.16
C PHE A 164 17.97 6.87 2.80
N PHE A 165 17.42 6.15 3.78
CA PHE A 165 16.52 5.01 3.49
C PHE A 165 15.18 5.44 2.92
N TRP A 166 14.67 6.63 3.28
CA TRP A 166 13.52 7.22 2.60
C TRP A 166 13.81 7.46 1.12
N MET A 167 14.92 8.13 0.80
CA MET A 167 15.30 8.40 -0.58
C MET A 167 15.57 7.11 -1.36
N PHE A 168 16.27 6.16 -0.74
CA PHE A 168 16.51 4.85 -1.34
C PHE A 168 15.20 4.13 -1.65
N ALA A 169 14.27 4.04 -0.70
CA ALA A 169 13.00 3.36 -0.89
C ALA A 169 12.15 4.01 -1.99
N LEU A 170 12.06 5.34 -1.98
CA LEU A 170 11.38 6.12 -3.02
C LEU A 170 11.98 5.80 -4.40
N LEU A 171 13.29 5.95 -4.55
CA LEU A 171 13.98 5.71 -5.83
C LEU A 171 13.86 4.25 -6.29
N TYR A 172 14.04 3.29 -5.38
CA TYR A 172 13.95 1.87 -5.67
C TYR A 172 12.58 1.48 -6.22
N LYS A 173 11.52 2.12 -5.73
CA LYS A 173 10.13 1.85 -6.12
C LYS A 173 9.63 2.66 -7.31
N ILE A 174 10.40 3.62 -7.83
CA ILE A 174 10.00 4.44 -8.98
C ILE A 174 9.48 3.61 -10.18
N PRO A 175 10.09 2.46 -10.56
CA PRO A 175 9.60 1.65 -11.67
C PRO A 175 8.11 1.29 -11.57
N ASP A 176 7.60 1.05 -10.36
CA ASP A 176 6.18 0.69 -10.13
C ASP A 176 5.23 1.79 -10.64
N LEU A 177 5.62 3.07 -10.58
CA LEU A 177 4.81 4.18 -11.11
C LEU A 177 4.69 4.17 -12.64
N PHE A 178 5.66 3.58 -13.33
CA PHE A 178 5.67 3.49 -14.79
C PHE A 178 4.97 2.23 -15.28
N PHE A 179 5.29 1.08 -14.68
CA PHE A 179 4.80 -0.21 -15.14
C PHE A 179 3.40 -0.55 -14.62
N ILE A 180 3.04 -0.20 -13.39
CA ILE A 180 1.69 -0.48 -12.90
C ILE A 180 0.70 0.41 -13.63
N ASP A 181 -0.35 -0.18 -14.18
CA ASP A 181 -1.43 0.54 -14.83
C ASP A 181 -2.80 -0.07 -14.55
N ASN A 182 -3.85 0.70 -14.81
CA ASN A 182 -5.21 0.17 -14.73
C ASN A 182 -5.60 -0.50 -16.05
N LYS A 183 -6.05 -1.75 -15.96
CA LYS A 183 -6.56 -2.52 -17.08
C LYS A 183 -8.00 -2.89 -16.82
N GLN A 184 -8.87 -2.58 -17.77
CA GLN A 184 -10.27 -3.00 -17.71
C GLN A 184 -10.43 -4.37 -18.38
N GLU A 185 -11.24 -5.24 -17.81
CA GLU A 185 -11.50 -6.59 -18.30
C GLU A 185 -13.01 -6.88 -18.29
N ARG A 186 -13.47 -7.65 -19.27
CA ARG A 186 -14.85 -8.15 -19.32
C ARG A 186 -14.90 -9.52 -18.68
N LEU A 187 -15.74 -9.66 -17.66
CA LEU A 187 -15.99 -10.92 -16.98
C LEU A 187 -17.19 -11.61 -17.62
N ARG A 188 -16.98 -12.82 -18.16
CA ARG A 188 -18.06 -13.68 -18.59
C ARG A 188 -18.35 -14.70 -17.50
N TRP A 189 -19.43 -14.48 -16.76
CA TRP A 189 -19.89 -15.35 -15.70
C TRP A 189 -20.48 -16.67 -16.24
N PRO A 190 -20.47 -17.75 -15.44
CA PRO A 190 -21.20 -18.98 -15.77
C PRO A 190 -22.70 -18.73 -15.89
N GLU A 191 -23.40 -19.62 -16.60
CA GLU A 191 -24.86 -19.59 -16.65
C GLU A 191 -25.47 -19.91 -15.27
N GLY A 192 -26.36 -19.04 -14.80
CA GLY A 192 -27.11 -19.16 -13.55
C GLY A 192 -27.58 -17.82 -13.01
N GLU A 193 -28.81 -17.75 -12.51
CA GLU A 193 -29.41 -16.52 -11.94
C GLU A 193 -28.57 -15.93 -10.78
N GLU A 194 -27.84 -16.79 -10.06
CA GLU A 194 -26.97 -16.39 -8.95
C GLU A 194 -25.85 -15.42 -9.38
N PHE A 195 -25.47 -15.41 -10.66
CA PHE A 195 -24.39 -14.59 -11.19
C PHE A 195 -24.84 -13.25 -11.77
N GLU A 196 -26.15 -13.04 -11.97
CA GLU A 196 -26.69 -11.80 -12.55
C GLU A 196 -26.46 -10.57 -11.66
N GLN A 197 -26.24 -10.78 -10.36
CA GLN A 197 -25.97 -9.73 -9.40
C GLN A 197 -24.54 -9.14 -9.47
N TYR A 198 -23.63 -9.75 -10.24
CA TYR A 198 -22.23 -9.33 -10.29
C TYR A 198 -21.96 -8.46 -11.52
N SER A 199 -21.04 -7.51 -11.38
CA SER A 199 -20.59 -6.68 -12.51
C SER A 199 -19.98 -7.54 -13.61
N THR A 200 -20.26 -7.21 -14.87
CA THR A 200 -19.67 -7.83 -16.06
C THR A 200 -18.34 -7.20 -16.47
N THR A 201 -17.91 -6.16 -15.75
CA THR A 201 -16.62 -5.50 -15.96
C THR A 201 -15.91 -5.30 -14.63
N ARG A 202 -14.58 -5.37 -14.68
CA ARG A 202 -13.70 -5.08 -13.55
C ARG A 202 -12.51 -4.28 -14.04
N THR A 203 -11.98 -3.43 -13.18
CA THR A 203 -10.69 -2.78 -13.39
C THR A 203 -9.68 -3.37 -12.43
N ILE A 204 -8.51 -3.75 -12.93
CA ILE A 204 -7.39 -4.25 -12.11
C ILE A 204 -6.22 -3.28 -12.22
N CYS A 205 -5.43 -3.16 -11.15
CA CYS A 205 -4.10 -2.56 -11.23
C CYS A 205 -3.09 -3.69 -11.47
N THR A 206 -2.38 -3.66 -12.58
CA THR A 206 -1.43 -4.72 -12.99
C THR A 206 -0.24 -4.14 -13.74
N TYR A 207 0.83 -4.92 -13.90
CA TYR A 207 2.05 -4.54 -14.62
C TYR A 207 1.90 -4.67 -16.14
#